data_AF-A0A1F1I848-F1
#
_entry.id   AF-A0A1F1I848-F1
#
_cell.length_a   1.000
_cell.length_b   1.000
_cell.length_c   1.000
_cell.angle_alpha   90.00
_cell.angle_beta   90.00
_cell.angle_gamma   90.00
#
_symmetry.space_group_name_H-M   'P 1'
#
loop_
_entity.id
_entity.type
_entity.pdbx_description
1 polymer ?
#
loop_
_entity_poly.entity_id
_entity_poly.type
_entity_poly.pdbx_seq_one_letter_code
_entity_poly.pdbx_strand_id
1 'polypeptide(L)'
;MSAQYDPHASSLAGSTEPAVLQELYAIRGSIDNIDASLVYLLAERFKFTQRVGRLKAEHELPPSDPGRETAQIARLRALAEDADLEPEFAAKFLNFVIAEVIRHHQAIAEEEHDGQAGHDD
;
A
#
# COMPACT_ATOMS: atom_id res chain seq x y z
N MET A 1 -18.49 7.73 13.09
CA MET A 1 -17.76 8.23 14.26
C MET A 1 -16.53 7.36 14.42
N SER A 2 -15.36 7.83 13.97
CA SER A 2 -14.11 7.09 14.21
C SER A 2 -13.85 7.06 15.70
N ALA A 3 -13.51 5.91 16.26
CA ALA A 3 -12.94 5.86 17.60
C ALA A 3 -11.75 6.83 17.64
N GLN A 4 -11.70 7.67 18.67
CA GLN A 4 -10.58 8.59 18.88
C GLN A 4 -9.34 7.74 19.14
N TYR A 5 -8.30 7.90 18.32
CA TYR A 5 -7.04 7.19 18.47
C TYR A 5 -6.40 7.53 19.82
N ASP A 6 -6.01 6.50 20.58
CA ASP A 6 -5.32 6.61 21.87
C ASP A 6 -3.85 6.15 21.73
N PRO A 7 -2.87 7.07 21.75
CA PRO A 7 -1.44 6.74 21.62
C PRO A 7 -0.86 5.97 22.82
N HIS A 8 -1.61 5.87 23.93
CA HIS A 8 -1.19 5.18 25.14
C HIS A 8 -1.95 3.87 25.37
N ALA A 9 -2.76 3.42 24.41
CA ALA A 9 -3.48 2.17 24.49
C ALA A 9 -2.49 1.00 24.70
N SER A 10 -2.59 0.33 25.85
CA SER A 10 -1.68 -0.76 26.21
C SER A 10 -2.29 -1.70 27.23
N SER A 11 -2.27 -2.99 26.94
CA SER A 11 -2.59 -4.06 27.89
C SER A 11 -1.48 -4.31 28.92
N LEU A 12 -0.33 -3.63 28.79
CA LEU A 12 0.83 -3.77 29.68
C LEU A 12 0.79 -2.81 30.87
N ALA A 13 -0.21 -1.92 30.95
CA ALA A 13 -0.36 -0.98 32.05
C ALA A 13 -0.45 -1.73 33.40
N GLY A 14 0.40 -1.36 34.36
CA GLY A 14 0.51 -2.01 35.66
C GLY A 14 1.32 -3.31 35.68
N SER A 15 1.84 -3.78 34.54
CA SER A 15 2.66 -5.00 34.44
C SER A 15 4.17 -4.73 34.33
N THR A 16 4.58 -3.46 34.29
CA THR A 16 5.99 -3.05 34.16
C THR A 16 6.22 -1.68 34.77
N GLU A 17 7.48 -1.28 34.90
CA GLU A 17 7.89 -0.02 35.52
C GLU A 17 7.38 1.20 34.71
N PRO A 18 6.93 2.28 35.37
CA PRO A 18 6.41 3.46 34.68
C PRO A 18 7.38 4.08 33.67
N ALA A 19 8.68 4.06 33.96
CA ALA A 19 9.71 4.59 33.06
C ALA A 19 9.81 3.78 31.75
N VAL A 20 9.68 2.46 31.82
CA VAL A 20 9.70 1.56 30.66
C VAL A 20 8.46 1.79 29.78
N LEU A 21 7.29 1.99 30.39
CA LEU A 21 6.07 2.34 29.64
C LEU A 21 6.20 3.67 28.91
N GLN A 22 6.80 4.68 29.54
CA GLN A 22 7.00 5.99 28.89
C GLN A 22 7.92 5.89 27.67
N GLU A 23 9.05 5.17 27.78
CA GLU A 23 9.93 4.93 26.64
C GLU A 23 9.23 4.17 25.53
N LEU A 24 8.47 3.13 25.87
CA LEU A 24 7.67 2.37 24.92
C LEU A 24 6.66 3.25 24.17
N TYR A 25 5.96 4.15 24.87
CA TYR A 25 5.03 5.09 24.23
C TYR A 25 5.74 6.08 23.31
N ALA A 26 6.91 6.58 23.69
CA ALA A 26 7.68 7.47 22.83
C ALA A 26 8.14 6.79 21.53
N ILE A 27 8.60 5.54 21.61
CA ILE A 27 8.99 4.74 20.44
C ILE A 27 7.75 4.47 19.56
N ARG A 28 6.62 4.07 20.16
CA ARG A 28 5.38 3.81 19.41
C ARG A 28 4.86 5.06 18.71
N GLY A 29 4.90 6.23 19.35
CA GLY A 29 4.55 7.48 18.69
C GLY A 29 5.40 7.77 17.45
N SER A 30 6.66 7.34 17.43
CA SER A 30 7.50 7.42 16.22
C SER A 30 7.05 6.42 15.14
N ILE A 31 6.67 5.20 15.54
CA ILE A 31 6.10 4.19 14.63
C ILE A 31 4.79 4.70 14.01
N ASP A 32 3.90 5.28 14.82
CA ASP A 32 2.61 5.80 14.35
C ASP A 32 2.78 6.92 13.31
N ASN A 33 3.81 7.76 13.46
CA ASN A 33 4.16 8.78 12.46
C ASN A 33 4.68 8.18 11.15
N ILE A 34 5.46 7.10 11.23
CA ILE A 34 5.94 6.37 10.04
C ILE A 34 4.74 5.71 9.35
N ASP A 35 3.86 5.05 10.09
CA ASP A 35 2.66 4.39 9.56
C ASP A 35 1.73 5.38 8.87
N ALA A 36 1.50 6.56 9.47
CA ALA A 36 0.74 7.63 8.83
C ALA A 36 1.38 8.05 7.48
N SER A 37 2.71 8.19 7.45
CA SER A 37 3.45 8.53 6.24
C SER A 37 3.31 7.44 5.17
N LEU A 38 3.39 6.16 5.56
CA LEU A 38 3.20 5.02 4.66
C LEU A 38 1.79 5.04 4.03
N VAL A 39 0.76 5.34 4.80
CA VAL A 39 -0.62 5.45 4.29
C VAL A 39 -0.74 6.56 3.25
N TYR A 40 -0.20 7.75 3.52
CA TYR A 40 -0.24 8.86 2.56
C TYR A 40 0.56 8.56 1.28
N LEU A 41 1.72 7.93 1.41
CA LEU A 41 2.54 7.50 0.27
C LEU A 41 1.82 6.44 -0.58
N LEU A 42 1.13 5.49 0.06
CA LEU A 42 0.31 4.50 -0.65
C LEU A 42 -0.85 5.19 -1.38
N ALA A 43 -1.56 6.11 -0.74
CA ALA A 43 -2.65 6.87 -1.37
C ALA A 43 -2.16 7.59 -2.64
N GLU A 44 -0.99 8.23 -2.56
CA GLU A 44 -0.38 8.90 -3.71
C GLU A 44 0.03 7.90 -4.80
N ARG A 45 0.66 6.78 -4.42
CA ARG A 45 0.99 5.68 -5.35
C ARG A 45 -0.26 5.16 -6.07
N PHE A 46 -1.37 4.99 -5.36
CA PHE A 46 -2.62 4.50 -5.94
C PHE A 46 -3.24 5.48 -6.93
N LYS A 47 -3.05 6.80 -6.79
CA LYS A 47 -3.47 7.77 -7.82
C LYS A 47 -2.74 7.53 -9.14
N PHE A 48 -1.44 7.29 -9.09
CA PHE A 48 -0.66 6.98 -10.30
C PHE A 48 -1.06 5.64 -10.91
N THR A 49 -1.30 4.61 -10.10
CA THR A 49 -1.73 3.32 -10.63
C THR A 49 -3.12 3.39 -11.24
N GLN A 50 -4.05 4.18 -10.70
CA GLN A 50 -5.36 4.43 -11.32
C GLN A 50 -5.21 5.09 -12.70
N ARG A 51 -4.32 6.07 -12.84
CA ARG A 51 -4.00 6.70 -14.14
C ARG A 51 -3.43 5.69 -15.13
N VAL A 52 -2.54 4.81 -14.69
CA VAL A 52 -2.05 3.69 -15.52
C VAL A 52 -3.19 2.76 -15.92
N GLY A 53 -4.12 2.45 -15.01
CA GLY A 53 -5.28 1.61 -15.27
C GLY A 53 -6.18 2.20 -16.36
N ARG A 54 -6.52 3.49 -16.25
CA ARG A 54 -7.31 4.21 -17.26
C ARG A 54 -6.61 4.21 -18.62
N LEU A 55 -5.31 4.52 -18.66
CA LEU A 55 -4.52 4.49 -19.90
C LEU A 55 -4.49 3.08 -20.53
N LYS A 56 -4.39 2.03 -19.69
CA LYS A 56 -4.44 0.65 -20.18
C LYS A 56 -5.82 0.32 -20.75
N ALA A 57 -6.89 0.70 -20.06
CA ALA A 57 -8.26 0.47 -20.52
C ALA A 57 -8.56 1.18 -21.86
N GLU A 58 -8.19 2.46 -22.00
CA GLU A 58 -8.35 3.26 -23.22
C GLU A 58 -7.68 2.61 -24.45
N HIS A 59 -6.60 1.86 -24.24
CA HIS A 59 -5.83 1.20 -25.29
C HIS A 59 -5.99 -0.32 -25.32
N GLU A 60 -7.00 -0.88 -24.64
CA GLU A 60 -7.28 -2.32 -24.58
C GLU A 60 -6.08 -3.17 -24.11
N LEU A 61 -5.22 -2.60 -23.27
CA LEU A 61 -4.04 -3.25 -22.73
C LEU A 61 -4.39 -4.09 -21.48
N PRO A 62 -3.70 -5.23 -21.27
CA PRO A 62 -3.98 -6.09 -20.13
C PRO A 62 -3.64 -5.40 -18.79
N PRO A 63 -4.44 -5.64 -17.74
CA PRO A 63 -4.23 -5.06 -16.41
C PRO A 63 -2.90 -5.51 -15.78
N SER A 64 -2.53 -6.79 -15.96
CA SER A 64 -1.24 -7.34 -15.51
C SER A 64 -0.12 -7.12 -16.54
N ASP A 65 1.11 -6.97 -16.05
CA ASP A 65 2.33 -6.97 -16.85
C ASP A 65 3.41 -7.76 -16.08
N PRO A 66 3.52 -9.09 -16.32
CA PRO A 66 4.43 -9.96 -15.57
C PRO A 66 5.89 -9.54 -15.65
N GLY A 67 6.31 -8.93 -16.77
CA GLY A 67 7.67 -8.43 -16.95
C GLY A 67 7.93 -7.24 -16.03
N ARG A 68 6.99 -6.29 -15.98
CA ARG A 68 7.06 -5.14 -15.08
C ARG A 68 6.98 -5.54 -13.60
N GLU A 69 6.13 -6.51 -13.27
CA GLU A 69 5.98 -7.04 -11.91
C GLU A 69 7.29 -7.69 -11.42
N THR A 70 7.89 -8.55 -12.23
CA THR A 70 9.19 -9.19 -11.93
C THR A 70 10.29 -8.15 -11.68
N ALA A 71 10.40 -7.13 -12.53
CA ALA A 71 11.38 -6.07 -12.38
C ALA A 71 11.17 -5.23 -11.10
N GLN A 72 9.92 -4.98 -10.72
CA GLN A 72 9.62 -4.25 -9.48
C GLN A 72 10.01 -5.07 -8.24
N ILE A 73 9.76 -6.37 -8.23
CA ILE A 73 10.15 -7.26 -7.13
C ILE A 73 11.67 -7.30 -6.99
N ALA A 74 12.41 -7.49 -8.09
CA ALA A 74 13.87 -7.51 -8.06
C ALA A 74 14.44 -6.20 -7.52
N ARG A 75 13.93 -5.05 -7.97
CA ARG A 75 14.34 -3.74 -7.46
C ARG A 75 14.06 -3.58 -5.97
N LEU A 76 12.89 -4.05 -5.50
CA LEU A 76 12.52 -3.87 -4.11
C LEU A 76 13.32 -4.77 -3.17
N ARG A 77 13.68 -5.99 -3.60
CA ARG A 77 14.61 -6.84 -2.85
C ARG A 77 15.96 -6.15 -2.63
N ALA A 78 16.53 -5.56 -3.69
CA ALA A 78 17.79 -4.82 -3.56
C ALA A 78 17.67 -3.63 -2.59
N LEU A 79 16.59 -2.85 -2.68
CA LEU A 79 16.35 -1.74 -1.74
C LEU A 79 16.13 -2.21 -0.30
N ALA A 80 15.56 -3.40 -0.10
CA ALA A 80 15.39 -3.97 1.22
C ALA A 80 16.75 -4.36 1.83
N GLU A 81 17.62 -4.99 1.03
CA GLU A 81 19.00 -5.28 1.44
C GLU A 81 19.76 -4.00 1.84
N ASP A 82 19.67 -2.94 1.04
CA ASP A 82 20.30 -1.65 1.32
C ASP A 82 19.76 -0.95 2.59
N ALA A 83 18.53 -1.30 3.01
CA ALA A 83 17.84 -0.69 4.14
C ALA A 83 17.79 -1.58 5.39
N ASP A 84 18.57 -2.67 5.42
CA ASP A 84 18.56 -3.68 6.49
C ASP A 84 17.16 -4.27 6.76
N LEU A 85 16.33 -4.36 5.71
CA LEU A 85 15.01 -4.98 5.73
C LEU A 85 15.05 -6.36 5.08
N GLU A 86 14.32 -7.33 5.62
CA GLU A 86 14.25 -8.68 5.05
C GLU A 86 13.70 -8.64 3.60
N PRO A 87 14.46 -9.10 2.58
CA PRO A 87 14.04 -8.97 1.19
C PRO A 87 12.75 -9.72 0.86
N GLU A 88 12.51 -10.86 1.51
CA GLU A 88 11.29 -11.64 1.33
C GLU A 88 10.06 -10.95 1.95
N PHE A 89 10.24 -10.19 3.04
CA PHE A 89 9.17 -9.36 3.57
C PHE A 89 8.80 -8.25 2.58
N ALA A 90 9.79 -7.55 2.03
CA ALA A 90 9.57 -6.50 1.04
C ALA A 90 8.88 -7.04 -0.22
N ALA A 91 9.29 -8.22 -0.70
CA ALA A 91 8.66 -8.90 -1.82
C ALA A 91 7.19 -9.25 -1.53
N LYS A 92 6.88 -9.80 -0.35
CA LYS A 92 5.49 -10.09 0.07
C LYS A 92 4.63 -8.84 0.12
N PHE A 93 5.13 -7.76 0.71
CA PHE A 93 4.42 -6.48 0.78
C PHE A 93 4.10 -5.95 -0.63
N LEU A 94 5.07 -5.96 -1.54
CA LEU A 94 4.85 -5.49 -2.90
C LEU A 94 3.89 -6.38 -3.69
N ASN A 95 3.96 -7.70 -3.54
CA ASN A 95 3.01 -8.63 -4.15
C ASN A 95 1.58 -8.33 -3.71
N PHE A 96 1.37 -8.06 -2.41
CA PHE A 96 0.08 -7.62 -1.89
C PHE A 96 -0.40 -6.33 -2.57
N VAL A 97 0.47 -5.31 -2.67
CA VAL A 97 0.12 -4.04 -3.31
C VAL A 97 -0.15 -4.21 -4.81
N ILE A 98 0.62 -5.05 -5.53
CA ILE A 98 0.43 -5.32 -6.96
C ILE A 98 -0.92 -6.01 -7.21
N ALA A 99 -1.28 -7.01 -6.40
CA ALA A 99 -2.56 -7.69 -6.53
C ALA A 99 -3.73 -6.70 -6.43
N GLU A 100 -3.66 -5.76 -5.48
CA GLU A 100 -4.69 -4.73 -5.33
C GLU A 100 -4.72 -3.73 -6.51
N VAL A 101 -3.57 -3.40 -7.09
CA VAL A 101 -3.50 -2.59 -8.30
C VAL A 101 -4.15 -3.28 -9.50
N ILE A 102 -3.87 -4.57 -9.70
CA ILE A 102 -4.46 -5.35 -10.80
C ILE A 102 -5.97 -5.40 -10.66
N ARG A 103 -6.48 -5.63 -9.44
CA ARG A 103 -7.93 -5.60 -9.14
C ARG A 103 -8.55 -4.25 -9.52
N HIS A 104 -7.89 -3.14 -9.20
CA HIS A 104 -8.37 -1.81 -9.61
C HIS A 104 -8.31 -1.59 -11.12
N HIS A 105 -7.32 -2.12 -11.82
CA HIS A 105 -7.25 -2.02 -13.29
C HIS A 105 -8.37 -2.79 -13.96
N GLN A 106 -8.72 -3.97 -13.44
CA GLN A 106 -9.86 -4.74 -13.91
C GLN A 106 -11.17 -3.96 -13.75
N ALA A 107 -11.41 -3.39 -12.57
CA ALA A 107 -12.61 -2.57 -12.33
C ALA A 107 -12.69 -1.34 -13.26
N ILE A 108 -11.57 -0.64 -13.50
CA ILE A 108 -11.53 0.49 -14.44
C ILE A 108 -11.84 0.04 -15.87
N ALA A 109 -11.30 -1.10 -16.31
CA ALA A 109 -11.57 -1.63 -17.64
C ALA A 109 -13.05 -2.01 -17.82
N GLU A 110 -13.69 -2.56 -16.78
CA GLU A 110 -15.13 -2.85 -16.76
C GLU A 110 -15.97 -1.56 -16.83
N GLU A 111 -15.63 -0.53 -16.04
CA GLU A 111 -16.33 0.77 -16.03
C GLU A 111 -16.28 1.49 -17.39
N GLU A 112 -15.12 1.50 -18.05
CA GLU A 112 -14.97 2.13 -19.38
C GLU A 112 -15.75 1.36 -20.45
N HIS A 113 -15.80 0.02 -20.37
CA HIS A 113 -16.59 -0.81 -21.29
C HIS A 113 -18.10 -0.53 -21.18
N ASP A 114 -18.61 -0.40 -19.96
CA ASP A 114 -20.03 -0.09 -19.68
C ASP A 114 -20.37 1.36 -20.08
N GLY A 115 -19.43 2.29 -19.89
CA GLY A 115 -19.58 3.69 -20.31
C GLY A 115 -19.65 3.86 -21.84
N GLN A 116 -18.90 3.05 -22.59
CA GLN A 116 -18.91 3.07 -24.05
C GLN A 116 -20.22 2.50 -24.62
N ALA A 117 -20.80 1.48 -24.00
CA ALA A 117 -22.06 0.85 -24.42
C ALA A 117 -23.29 1.74 -24.25
N GLY A 118 -23.22 2.79 -23.41
CA GLY A 118 -24.31 3.74 -23.17
C GLY A 118 -24.30 4.98 -24.07
N HIS A 119 -23.32 5.15 -24.96
CA HIS A 119 -23.19 6.34 -25.84
C HIS A 119 -23.64 6.09 -27.29
N ASP A 120 -23.97 4.84 -27.64
CA ASP A 120 -24.30 4.41 -29.01
C ASP A 120 -25.82 4.28 -29.30
N ASP A 121 -26.70 4.87 -28.46
CA ASP A 121 -28.18 4.82 -28.58
C ASP A 121 -28.83 6.20 -28.84
#